data_AF-A0A532UHC0-F1
#
_entry.id   AF-A0A532UHC0-F1
#
_cell.length_a   1.000
_cell.length_b   1.000
_cell.length_c   1.000
_cell.angle_alpha   90.00
_cell.angle_beta   90.00
_cell.angle_gamma   90.00
#
_symmetry.space_group_name_H-M   'P 1'
#
loop_
_entity.id
_entity.type
_entity.pdbx_description
1 polymer ?
#
loop_
_entity_poly.entity_id
_entity_poly.type
_entity_poly.pdbx_seq_one_letter_code
_entity_poly.pdbx_strand_id
1 'polypeptide(L)'
;MQCDNNFQGQEVVKMKSGTAFLIAWTVVLCASANFAANGLDITFFEDGVISDGESYDDVFVYGDTTVVDVKGGKIGKLWGRDRSTVNISGGRVTYAQSYDRSTINISGGTITEPSIWDAGGTINVSGGICWNIRVRDGELNMTGGQVTGIGIYTPAPGGVVKIYGYGFEYYPFPGRSDGRLKGYWLDDTSFDVDFLSGAYEAVVLYERARDFVPVADAGQDQTVVAVTSTTAEATLDGSASSDPDGDELTYLWTWTINGNVYSAIGADPAITLPLGNHVIKLIVSDGTANSDTDEVVIAVLTLTQQLDALRADKLQVLEKIDTMLKKEQQVVNVLDELLAGGDLGGLALDDIVAARENIHLSMQHQEQATKTLQKGLEKLEGALLLLGSPLEP
;
A
#
# COMPACT_ATOMS: atom_id res chain seq x y z
N MET A 1 70.93 11.87 -42.77
CA MET A 1 70.17 12.03 -44.02
C MET A 1 68.70 11.86 -43.64
N GLN A 2 67.89 12.84 -44.02
CA GLN A 2 66.47 13.04 -43.67
C GLN A 2 65.53 11.85 -43.95
N CYS A 3 64.41 11.86 -43.20
CA CYS A 3 62.98 11.65 -43.54
C CYS A 3 62.61 10.58 -44.60
N ASP A 4 61.57 9.75 -44.40
CA ASP A 4 60.18 10.22 -44.40
C ASP A 4 59.20 9.46 -43.48
N ASN A 5 58.22 10.25 -43.05
CA ASN A 5 56.97 9.90 -42.39
C ASN A 5 56.01 9.19 -43.36
N ASN A 6 55.11 8.35 -42.82
CA ASN A 6 53.71 8.44 -43.22
C ASN A 6 52.76 8.10 -42.07
N PHE A 7 52.12 9.16 -41.61
CA PHE A 7 50.91 9.21 -40.79
C PHE A 7 49.69 9.26 -41.74
N GLN A 8 48.49 9.23 -41.15
CA GLN A 8 47.15 9.53 -41.72
C GLN A 8 46.41 8.28 -42.28
N GLY A 9 45.16 8.01 -41.92
CA GLY A 9 44.25 8.78 -41.10
C GLY A 9 42.95 8.01 -40.83
N GLN A 10 42.37 8.28 -39.66
CA GLN A 10 40.97 8.05 -39.36
C GLN A 10 40.10 8.74 -40.43
N GLU A 11 39.08 8.06 -40.94
CA GLU A 11 37.91 8.76 -41.48
C GLU A 11 36.80 8.76 -40.45
N VAL A 12 36.68 9.93 -39.81
CA VAL A 12 35.51 10.41 -39.10
C VAL A 12 34.44 10.69 -40.14
N VAL A 13 33.29 10.03 -40.07
CA VAL A 13 32.08 10.50 -40.78
C VAL A 13 31.13 11.10 -39.75
N LYS A 14 31.09 12.44 -39.68
CA LYS A 14 30.11 13.21 -38.92
C LYS A 14 29.08 13.88 -39.86
N MET A 15 27.82 13.46 -39.64
CA MET A 15 26.54 14.20 -39.55
C MET A 15 25.76 14.77 -40.77
N LYS A 16 24.50 14.27 -40.83
CA LYS A 16 23.16 14.91 -40.95
C LYS A 16 22.85 15.95 -42.07
N SER A 17 21.81 15.69 -42.87
CA SER A 17 20.45 16.28 -42.77
C SER A 17 19.63 16.11 -44.08
N GLY A 18 18.30 16.07 -43.97
CA GLY A 18 17.41 16.71 -44.96
C GLY A 18 16.79 15.84 -46.08
N THR A 19 15.52 15.48 -45.89
CA THR A 19 14.41 15.32 -46.86
C THR A 19 14.61 15.74 -48.34
N ALA A 20 14.28 14.82 -49.28
CA ALA A 20 13.17 14.91 -50.25
C ALA A 20 13.47 14.41 -51.71
N PHE A 21 12.73 13.35 -52.08
CA PHE A 21 12.04 13.05 -53.35
C PHE A 21 12.74 12.74 -54.70
N LEU A 22 12.17 11.68 -55.34
CA LEU A 22 11.97 11.39 -56.78
C LEU A 22 13.21 10.84 -57.54
N ILE A 23 13.21 9.71 -58.28
CA ILE A 23 12.19 8.87 -58.93
C ILE A 23 12.72 7.43 -59.09
N ALA A 24 11.78 6.48 -59.02
CA ALA A 24 11.95 5.05 -59.23
C ALA A 24 12.45 4.67 -60.64
N TRP A 25 13.32 3.65 -60.70
CA TRP A 25 13.23 2.59 -61.69
C TRP A 25 13.37 1.25 -60.98
N THR A 26 12.25 0.53 -60.91
CA THR A 26 12.18 -0.89 -60.55
C THR A 26 12.96 -1.71 -61.57
N VAL A 27 14.10 -2.25 -61.16
CA VAL A 27 14.64 -3.49 -61.74
C VAL A 27 14.44 -4.56 -60.68
N VAL A 28 13.43 -5.40 -60.90
CA VAL A 28 13.28 -6.68 -60.21
C VAL A 28 14.44 -7.56 -60.69
N LEU A 29 15.56 -7.48 -59.98
CA LEU A 29 16.57 -8.54 -59.95
C LEU A 29 16.33 -9.30 -58.65
N CYS A 30 15.53 -10.34 -58.77
CA CYS A 30 15.51 -11.46 -57.84
C CYS A 30 16.87 -12.15 -57.96
N ALA A 31 17.89 -11.57 -57.31
CA ALA A 31 19.05 -12.28 -56.84
C ALA A 31 18.90 -12.28 -55.33
N SER A 32 18.32 -13.37 -54.84
CA SER A 32 18.53 -13.86 -53.48
C SER A 32 19.91 -13.46 -53.00
N ALA A 33 19.98 -12.61 -51.97
CA ALA A 33 21.20 -12.44 -51.22
C ALA A 33 21.50 -13.81 -50.60
N ASN A 34 22.33 -14.59 -51.27
CA ASN A 34 23.03 -15.71 -50.67
C ASN A 34 24.01 -15.12 -49.65
N PHE A 35 23.54 -14.76 -48.46
CA PHE A 35 24.40 -14.72 -47.28
C PHE A 35 24.44 -16.14 -46.71
N ALA A 36 25.12 -17.03 -47.44
CA ALA A 36 25.51 -18.32 -46.92
C ALA A 36 26.87 -18.16 -46.21
N ALA A 37 26.85 -18.38 -44.89
CA ALA A 37 27.85 -19.16 -44.17
C ALA A 37 29.29 -18.62 -44.10
N ASN A 38 29.47 -17.39 -43.62
CA ASN A 38 30.62 -17.04 -42.77
C ASN A 38 30.07 -16.26 -41.58
N GLY A 39 30.40 -16.67 -40.36
CA GLY A 39 29.96 -15.99 -39.16
C GLY A 39 30.24 -14.50 -39.22
N LEU A 40 29.20 -13.70 -39.04
CA LEU A 40 29.33 -12.26 -38.92
C LEU A 40 29.50 -11.92 -37.46
N ASP A 41 30.69 -11.44 -37.12
CA ASP A 41 31.01 -10.93 -35.80
C ASP A 41 30.82 -9.42 -35.81
N ILE A 42 30.20 -8.87 -34.77
CA ILE A 42 30.03 -7.43 -34.59
C ILE A 42 30.50 -7.01 -33.21
N THR A 43 31.13 -5.83 -33.14
CA THR A 43 31.59 -5.24 -31.88
C THR A 43 31.04 -3.84 -31.72
N PHE A 44 30.46 -3.58 -30.55
CA PHE A 44 29.98 -2.27 -30.12
C PHE A 44 30.93 -1.69 -29.07
N PHE A 45 31.43 -0.49 -29.34
CA PHE A 45 32.15 0.36 -28.37
C PHE A 45 31.33 1.60 -27.96
N GLU A 46 30.19 1.79 -28.63
CA GLU A 46 29.22 2.86 -28.43
C GLU A 46 27.81 2.26 -28.61
N ASP A 47 26.78 3.05 -28.29
CA ASP A 47 25.39 2.58 -28.34
C ASP A 47 24.99 2.00 -29.70
N GLY A 48 24.14 0.98 -29.68
CA GLY A 48 23.79 0.23 -30.88
C GLY A 48 22.41 -0.41 -30.84
N VAL A 49 21.93 -0.83 -32.01
CA VAL A 49 20.66 -1.55 -32.16
C VAL A 49 20.86 -2.74 -33.08
N ILE A 50 20.38 -3.91 -32.66
CA ILE A 50 20.23 -5.10 -33.50
C ILE A 50 18.74 -5.28 -33.80
N SER A 51 18.41 -5.28 -35.09
CA SER A 51 17.05 -5.27 -35.64
C SER A 51 16.64 -6.64 -36.20
N ASP A 52 15.36 -6.78 -36.52
CA ASP A 52 14.84 -7.97 -37.19
C ASP A 52 15.51 -8.20 -38.55
N GLY A 53 15.76 -9.48 -38.86
CA GLY A 53 16.41 -9.91 -40.09
C GLY A 53 17.94 -9.92 -40.03
N GLU A 54 18.56 -9.31 -39.00
CA GLU A 54 20.00 -9.40 -38.79
C GLU A 54 20.41 -10.74 -38.18
N SER A 55 21.60 -11.22 -38.55
CA SER A 55 22.14 -12.49 -38.06
C SER A 55 23.63 -12.35 -37.79
N TYR A 56 24.03 -12.59 -36.55
CA TYR A 56 25.41 -12.52 -36.09
C TYR A 56 25.79 -13.82 -35.38
N ASP A 57 26.99 -14.32 -35.65
CA ASP A 57 27.51 -15.48 -34.90
C ASP A 57 27.95 -15.01 -33.52
N ASP A 58 28.68 -13.89 -33.46
CA ASP A 58 29.27 -13.35 -32.25
C ASP A 58 29.02 -11.83 -32.14
N VAL A 59 28.43 -11.38 -31.03
CA VAL A 59 28.16 -9.97 -30.72
C VAL A 59 28.92 -9.60 -29.46
N PHE A 60 29.83 -8.64 -29.56
CA PHE A 60 30.58 -8.14 -28.42
C PHE A 60 30.17 -6.71 -28.08
N VAL A 61 29.91 -6.44 -26.81
CA VAL A 61 29.54 -5.12 -26.31
C VAL A 61 30.53 -4.71 -25.22
N TYR A 62 31.24 -3.61 -25.46
CA TYR A 62 32.25 -3.06 -24.58
C TYR A 62 31.95 -1.60 -24.24
N GLY A 63 32.42 -1.17 -23.07
CA GLY A 63 32.38 0.22 -22.62
C GLY A 63 31.43 0.45 -21.45
N ASP A 64 31.93 1.18 -20.44
CA ASP A 64 31.27 1.39 -19.14
C ASP A 64 29.90 2.09 -19.22
N THR A 65 29.56 2.69 -20.37
CA THR A 65 28.29 3.39 -20.61
C THR A 65 27.57 2.93 -21.87
N THR A 66 28.09 1.90 -22.55
CA THR A 66 27.55 1.46 -23.84
C THR A 66 26.25 0.69 -23.65
N VAL A 67 25.24 1.06 -24.43
CA VAL A 67 23.92 0.41 -24.42
C VAL A 67 23.60 -0.17 -25.79
N VAL A 68 23.36 -1.49 -25.86
CA VAL A 68 22.93 -2.16 -27.10
C VAL A 68 21.53 -2.74 -26.95
N ASP A 69 20.63 -2.33 -27.84
CA ASP A 69 19.26 -2.79 -27.89
C ASP A 69 19.08 -3.90 -28.93
N VAL A 70 18.80 -5.11 -28.49
CA VAL A 70 18.41 -6.25 -29.34
C VAL A 70 16.89 -6.29 -29.45
N LYS A 71 16.36 -5.73 -30.53
CA LYS A 71 14.92 -5.74 -30.82
C LYS A 71 14.48 -7.00 -31.57
N GLY A 72 15.42 -7.69 -32.23
CA GLY A 72 15.13 -8.75 -33.18
C GLY A 72 16.35 -9.58 -33.61
N GLY A 73 16.18 -10.40 -34.65
CA GLY A 73 17.30 -11.10 -35.31
C GLY A 73 17.72 -12.43 -34.67
N LYS A 74 18.84 -12.99 -35.17
CA LYS A 74 19.45 -14.24 -34.68
C LYS A 74 20.88 -14.01 -34.24
N ILE A 75 21.17 -14.32 -32.98
CA ILE A 75 22.50 -14.15 -32.41
C ILE A 75 23.00 -15.50 -31.88
N GLY A 76 24.18 -15.92 -32.30
CA GLY A 76 24.87 -17.08 -31.73
C GLY A 76 25.25 -16.78 -30.29
N LYS A 77 26.27 -15.96 -30.08
CA LYS A 77 26.75 -15.56 -28.76
C LYS A 77 26.77 -14.05 -28.64
N LEU A 78 26.35 -13.59 -27.48
CA LEU A 78 26.35 -12.19 -27.10
C LEU A 78 27.14 -12.06 -25.81
N TRP A 79 28.12 -11.15 -25.81
CA TRP A 79 28.94 -10.83 -24.64
C TRP A 79 28.76 -9.38 -24.25
N GLY A 80 28.17 -9.15 -23.07
CA GLY A 80 28.31 -7.89 -22.36
C GLY A 80 29.62 -7.91 -21.58
N ARG A 81 30.43 -6.87 -21.73
CA ARG A 81 31.69 -6.65 -20.99
C ARG A 81 31.81 -5.21 -20.52
N ASP A 82 32.79 -4.94 -19.67
CA ASP A 82 33.16 -3.61 -19.18
C ASP A 82 31.95 -2.78 -18.74
N ARG A 83 31.14 -3.29 -17.81
CA ARG A 83 29.91 -2.64 -17.29
C ARG A 83 28.87 -2.20 -18.34
N SER A 84 28.99 -2.65 -19.58
CA SER A 84 28.01 -2.35 -20.64
C SER A 84 26.63 -2.89 -20.30
N THR A 85 25.61 -2.35 -20.98
CA THR A 85 24.23 -2.79 -20.86
C THR A 85 23.71 -3.32 -22.18
N VAL A 86 23.06 -4.47 -22.16
CA VAL A 86 22.36 -5.03 -23.32
C VAL A 86 20.90 -5.24 -22.98
N ASN A 87 20.01 -4.65 -23.77
CA ASN A 87 18.56 -4.79 -23.60
C ASN A 87 18.00 -5.69 -24.71
N ILE A 88 17.49 -6.86 -24.35
CA ILE A 88 16.91 -7.83 -25.26
C ILE A 88 15.39 -7.79 -25.11
N SER A 89 14.71 -7.27 -26.14
CA SER A 89 13.24 -7.22 -26.19
C SER A 89 12.64 -8.15 -27.25
N GLY A 90 13.46 -8.76 -28.12
CA GLY A 90 13.02 -9.65 -29.18
C GLY A 90 14.18 -10.44 -29.82
N GLY A 91 13.86 -11.24 -30.84
CA GLY A 91 14.84 -12.08 -31.52
C GLY A 91 15.17 -13.40 -30.80
N ARG A 92 16.15 -14.13 -31.33
CA ARG A 92 16.65 -15.39 -30.78
C ARG A 92 18.14 -15.30 -30.50
N VAL A 93 18.53 -15.44 -29.24
CA VAL A 93 19.93 -15.42 -28.80
C VAL A 93 20.30 -16.78 -28.23
N THR A 94 21.36 -17.41 -28.72
CA THR A 94 21.73 -18.74 -28.20
C THR A 94 22.41 -18.60 -26.84
N TYR A 95 23.45 -17.79 -26.75
CA TYR A 95 24.13 -17.50 -25.49
C TYR A 95 24.16 -16.00 -25.23
N ALA A 96 23.58 -15.56 -24.11
CA ALA A 96 23.65 -14.16 -23.67
C ALA A 96 24.48 -14.12 -22.39
N GLN A 97 25.69 -13.60 -22.46
CA GLN A 97 26.68 -13.77 -21.41
C GLN A 97 27.11 -12.42 -20.83
N SER A 98 26.86 -12.23 -19.54
CA SER A 98 27.37 -11.11 -18.76
C SER A 98 28.77 -11.46 -18.23
N TYR A 99 29.71 -10.60 -18.57
CA TYR A 99 31.08 -10.55 -18.06
C TYR A 99 31.43 -9.13 -17.59
N ASP A 100 32.48 -9.01 -16.79
CA ASP A 100 33.14 -7.76 -16.39
C ASP A 100 32.14 -6.72 -15.85
N ARG A 101 31.23 -7.19 -14.96
CA ARG A 101 30.14 -6.40 -14.35
C ARG A 101 29.11 -5.80 -15.32
N SER A 102 28.95 -6.37 -16.51
CA SER A 102 27.91 -5.95 -17.46
C SER A 102 26.51 -6.36 -17.02
N THR A 103 25.52 -5.68 -17.58
CA THR A 103 24.09 -5.94 -17.35
C THR A 103 23.43 -6.45 -18.63
N ILE A 104 22.65 -7.52 -18.53
CA ILE A 104 21.74 -7.95 -19.60
C ILE A 104 20.31 -7.88 -19.09
N ASN A 105 19.50 -7.04 -19.71
CA ASN A 105 18.08 -6.91 -19.45
C ASN A 105 17.29 -7.69 -20.49
N ILE A 106 16.39 -8.58 -20.07
CA ILE A 106 15.59 -9.43 -20.94
C ILE A 106 14.12 -9.13 -20.67
N SER A 107 13.45 -8.50 -21.63
CA SER A 107 12.02 -8.19 -21.57
C SER A 107 11.20 -8.96 -22.63
N GLY A 108 11.86 -9.66 -23.54
CA GLY A 108 11.23 -10.39 -24.64
C GLY A 108 12.24 -11.25 -25.43
N GLY A 109 11.77 -11.90 -26.49
CA GLY A 109 12.59 -12.81 -27.31
C GLY A 109 12.79 -14.20 -26.70
N THR A 110 13.66 -15.01 -27.32
CA THR A 110 14.01 -16.36 -26.86
C THR A 110 15.52 -16.51 -26.68
N ILE A 111 15.95 -16.79 -25.46
CA ILE A 111 17.35 -16.95 -25.11
C ILE A 111 17.61 -18.39 -24.67
N THR A 112 18.57 -19.08 -25.30
CA THR A 112 18.85 -20.48 -24.95
C THR A 112 19.60 -20.61 -23.62
N GLU A 113 20.63 -19.81 -23.40
CA GLU A 113 21.36 -19.79 -22.13
C GLU A 113 21.86 -18.37 -21.81
N PRO A 114 21.04 -17.54 -21.12
CA PRO A 114 21.57 -16.43 -20.33
C PRO A 114 22.55 -16.93 -19.25
N SER A 115 23.68 -16.26 -19.11
CA SER A 115 24.72 -16.64 -18.15
C SER A 115 25.47 -15.45 -17.57
N ILE A 116 25.74 -15.49 -16.26
CA ILE A 116 26.57 -14.52 -15.54
C ILE A 116 27.87 -15.21 -15.15
N TRP A 117 29.00 -14.68 -15.58
CA TRP A 117 30.28 -15.38 -15.44
C TRP A 117 31.18 -14.87 -14.31
N ASP A 118 31.00 -13.64 -13.86
CA ASP A 118 31.87 -13.00 -12.87
C ASP A 118 31.09 -12.22 -11.79
N ALA A 119 31.81 -11.85 -10.73
CA ALA A 119 31.25 -11.12 -9.61
C ALA A 119 30.88 -9.68 -10.02
N GLY A 120 29.60 -9.34 -9.82
CA GLY A 120 29.03 -8.03 -10.16
C GLY A 120 28.40 -7.94 -11.54
N GLY A 121 28.37 -9.03 -12.32
CA GLY A 121 27.49 -9.13 -13.49
C GLY A 121 26.02 -9.28 -13.08
N THR A 122 25.11 -8.74 -13.90
CA THR A 122 23.67 -8.76 -13.60
C THR A 122 22.86 -9.22 -14.81
N ILE A 123 21.89 -10.10 -14.58
CA ILE A 123 20.83 -10.38 -15.55
C ILE A 123 19.49 -10.02 -14.92
N ASN A 124 18.70 -9.21 -15.61
CA ASN A 124 17.34 -8.85 -15.22
C ASN A 124 16.36 -9.47 -16.22
N VAL A 125 15.35 -10.23 -15.77
CA VAL A 125 14.35 -10.85 -16.63
C VAL A 125 12.95 -10.36 -16.25
N SER A 126 12.30 -9.61 -17.14
CA SER A 126 10.92 -9.13 -16.96
C SER A 126 9.93 -9.73 -17.96
N GLY A 127 10.42 -10.45 -18.98
CA GLY A 127 9.61 -11.09 -20.02
C GLY A 127 10.44 -11.98 -20.95
N GLY A 128 9.82 -12.57 -21.97
CA GLY A 128 10.49 -13.47 -22.92
C GLY A 128 10.65 -14.91 -22.41
N ILE A 129 11.39 -15.73 -23.16
CA ILE A 129 11.61 -17.16 -22.88
C ILE A 129 13.11 -17.42 -22.71
N CYS A 130 13.51 -17.89 -21.54
CA CYS A 130 14.87 -18.36 -21.25
C CYS A 130 14.87 -19.89 -21.12
N TRP A 131 15.76 -20.61 -21.79
CA TRP A 131 15.81 -22.09 -21.70
C TRP A 131 16.71 -22.63 -20.60
N ASN A 132 17.67 -21.86 -20.12
CA ASN A 132 18.57 -22.23 -19.01
C ASN A 132 19.11 -20.91 -18.49
N ILE A 133 19.25 -20.72 -17.18
CA ILE A 133 19.94 -19.53 -16.67
C ILE A 133 21.12 -19.96 -15.81
N ARG A 134 22.33 -19.52 -16.14
CA ARG A 134 23.52 -19.84 -15.35
C ARG A 134 23.96 -18.63 -14.54
N VAL A 135 23.91 -18.73 -13.21
CA VAL A 135 24.26 -17.65 -12.28
C VAL A 135 25.51 -18.07 -11.51
N ARG A 136 26.70 -17.63 -11.93
CA ARG A 136 27.95 -17.94 -11.21
C ARG A 136 28.09 -17.08 -9.95
N ASP A 137 28.87 -16.00 -9.99
CA ASP A 137 29.15 -15.14 -8.82
C ASP A 137 28.42 -13.79 -8.87
N GLY A 138 27.42 -13.64 -9.75
CA GLY A 138 26.66 -12.39 -9.93
C GLY A 138 25.19 -12.49 -9.54
N GLU A 139 24.40 -11.51 -9.99
CA GLU A 139 23.01 -11.31 -9.55
C GLU A 139 22.00 -11.56 -10.69
N LEU A 140 21.08 -12.50 -10.48
CA LEU A 140 19.90 -12.66 -11.32
C LEU A 140 18.69 -12.03 -10.63
N ASN A 141 18.06 -11.07 -11.29
CA ASN A 141 16.77 -10.52 -10.87
C ASN A 141 15.69 -10.93 -11.87
N MET A 142 14.58 -11.46 -11.40
CA MET A 142 13.44 -11.79 -12.26
C MET A 142 12.20 -11.05 -11.77
N THR A 143 11.38 -10.48 -12.65
CA THR A 143 10.07 -9.86 -12.38
C THR A 143 8.95 -10.44 -13.25
N GLY A 144 9.31 -11.29 -14.24
CA GLY A 144 8.40 -11.95 -15.19
C GLY A 144 9.16 -12.81 -16.21
N GLY A 145 8.48 -13.34 -17.22
CA GLY A 145 9.06 -14.21 -18.26
C GLY A 145 9.00 -15.71 -17.95
N GLN A 146 9.33 -16.55 -18.95
CA GLN A 146 9.28 -18.02 -18.84
C GLN A 146 10.69 -18.62 -18.77
N VAL A 147 10.92 -19.57 -17.86
CA VAL A 147 12.18 -20.34 -17.77
C VAL A 147 11.92 -21.81 -18.05
N THR A 148 12.18 -22.24 -19.28
CA THR A 148 12.05 -23.65 -19.68
C THR A 148 13.39 -24.39 -19.53
N GLY A 149 13.50 -25.63 -20.02
CA GLY A 149 14.72 -26.44 -19.99
C GLY A 149 15.16 -26.89 -18.59
N ILE A 150 16.46 -27.00 -18.33
CA ILE A 150 16.96 -27.63 -17.08
C ILE A 150 16.85 -26.67 -15.88
N GLY A 151 16.69 -25.36 -16.12
CA GLY A 151 16.39 -24.36 -15.09
C GLY A 151 17.53 -23.37 -14.80
N ILE A 152 17.54 -22.87 -13.56
CA ILE A 152 18.55 -21.93 -13.05
C ILE A 152 19.67 -22.71 -12.35
N TYR A 153 20.91 -22.53 -12.79
CA TYR A 153 22.11 -23.18 -12.25
C TYR A 153 22.95 -22.18 -11.45
N THR A 154 23.27 -22.51 -10.20
CA THR A 154 24.18 -21.73 -9.35
C THR A 154 25.48 -22.51 -9.04
N PRO A 155 26.52 -22.46 -9.90
CA PRO A 155 27.70 -23.31 -9.72
C PRO A 155 28.80 -22.75 -8.81
N ALA A 156 28.66 -21.55 -8.20
CA ALA A 156 29.76 -20.92 -7.45
C ALA A 156 29.31 -20.25 -6.12
N PRO A 157 30.14 -20.26 -5.06
CA PRO A 157 29.86 -19.58 -3.80
C PRO A 157 29.89 -18.05 -3.98
N GLY A 158 28.73 -17.40 -3.96
CA GLY A 158 28.62 -15.93 -4.08
C GLY A 158 27.52 -15.45 -5.02
N GLY A 159 27.01 -16.33 -5.90
CA GLY A 159 25.87 -16.00 -6.75
C GLY A 159 24.59 -15.74 -5.96
N VAL A 160 23.84 -14.72 -6.36
CA VAL A 160 22.57 -14.33 -5.74
C VAL A 160 21.46 -14.41 -6.78
N VAL A 161 20.39 -15.13 -6.46
CA VAL A 161 19.17 -15.22 -7.28
C VAL A 161 18.04 -14.55 -6.51
N LYS A 162 17.47 -13.49 -7.09
CA LYS A 162 16.31 -12.78 -6.56
C LYS A 162 15.18 -12.90 -7.59
N ILE A 163 14.07 -13.51 -7.18
CA ILE A 163 12.91 -13.70 -8.04
C ILE A 163 11.77 -12.88 -7.43
N TYR A 164 11.21 -12.02 -8.24
CA TYR A 164 10.08 -11.14 -7.99
C TYR A 164 9.01 -11.46 -9.05
N GLY A 165 7.71 -11.36 -8.77
CA GLY A 165 6.65 -11.45 -9.79
C GLY A 165 5.96 -12.81 -9.94
N TYR A 166 5.22 -12.98 -11.05
CA TYR A 166 4.21 -14.02 -11.26
C TYR A 166 4.38 -14.78 -12.59
N GLY A 167 3.90 -16.02 -12.68
CA GLY A 167 3.80 -16.77 -13.95
C GLY A 167 5.04 -17.56 -14.37
N PHE A 168 5.68 -18.23 -13.40
CA PHE A 168 6.81 -19.12 -13.68
C PHE A 168 6.32 -20.50 -14.13
N GLU A 169 6.84 -21.02 -15.24
CA GLU A 169 6.65 -22.40 -15.65
C GLU A 169 8.00 -23.11 -15.66
N TYR A 170 8.23 -24.02 -14.72
CA TYR A 170 9.47 -24.81 -14.61
C TYR A 170 9.27 -26.25 -15.12
N TYR A 171 10.18 -26.74 -15.98
CA TYR A 171 10.11 -28.06 -16.62
C TYR A 171 11.39 -28.89 -16.36
N PRO A 172 11.55 -29.52 -15.18
CA PRO A 172 12.78 -30.27 -14.86
C PRO A 172 12.99 -31.47 -15.81
N PHE A 173 14.24 -31.69 -16.23
CA PHE A 173 14.65 -32.89 -16.98
C PHE A 173 14.79 -34.09 -16.02
N PRO A 174 14.08 -35.21 -16.24
CA PRO A 174 14.16 -36.37 -15.36
C PRO A 174 15.58 -36.96 -15.27
N GLY A 175 16.09 -37.15 -14.05
CA GLY A 175 17.25 -38.00 -13.75
C GLY A 175 18.65 -37.38 -13.87
N ARG A 176 18.81 -36.05 -13.97
CA ARG A 176 20.15 -35.41 -13.96
C ARG A 176 20.35 -34.24 -12.98
N SER A 177 19.28 -33.66 -12.42
CA SER A 177 19.40 -32.57 -11.44
C SER A 177 18.10 -32.42 -10.66
N ASP A 178 18.18 -32.64 -9.35
CA ASP A 178 17.09 -32.40 -8.39
C ASP A 178 16.99 -30.89 -8.21
N GLY A 179 15.97 -30.28 -8.83
CA GLY A 179 15.82 -28.83 -8.90
C GLY A 179 15.42 -28.28 -7.54
N ARG A 180 16.36 -27.68 -6.83
CA ARG A 180 16.07 -26.89 -5.63
C ARG A 180 15.96 -25.43 -6.02
N LEU A 181 14.77 -24.85 -5.90
CA LEU A 181 14.54 -23.43 -6.16
C LEU A 181 14.55 -22.67 -4.83
N LYS A 182 15.42 -21.66 -4.73
CA LYS A 182 15.46 -20.74 -3.60
C LYS A 182 15.21 -19.33 -4.08
N GLY A 183 14.48 -18.56 -3.29
CA GLY A 183 14.19 -17.16 -3.56
C GLY A 183 13.60 -16.47 -2.34
N TYR A 184 13.07 -15.27 -2.54
CA TYR A 184 12.35 -14.50 -1.55
C TYR A 184 11.02 -14.06 -2.16
N TRP A 185 9.96 -14.01 -1.36
CA TRP A 185 8.70 -13.37 -1.71
C TRP A 185 8.81 -11.83 -1.54
N LEU A 186 7.81 -11.05 -1.96
CA LEU A 186 7.77 -9.58 -1.82
C LEU A 186 7.87 -9.11 -0.36
N ASP A 187 7.48 -9.95 0.59
CA ASP A 187 7.57 -9.68 2.03
C ASP A 187 8.94 -10.06 2.65
N ASP A 188 9.96 -10.30 1.81
CA ASP A 188 11.30 -10.79 2.18
C ASP A 188 11.31 -12.19 2.82
N THR A 189 10.20 -12.94 2.80
CA THR A 189 10.18 -14.32 3.28
C THR A 189 10.94 -15.22 2.29
N SER A 190 11.99 -15.89 2.77
CA SER A 190 12.72 -16.86 1.94
C SER A 190 11.86 -18.09 1.64
N PHE A 191 11.86 -18.56 0.39
CA PHE A 191 11.37 -19.89 0.05
C PHE A 191 12.49 -20.80 -0.42
N ASP A 192 12.30 -22.09 -0.15
CA ASP A 192 13.22 -23.16 -0.51
C ASP A 192 12.38 -24.38 -0.89
N VAL A 193 12.26 -24.62 -2.19
CA VAL A 193 11.42 -25.69 -2.72
C VAL A 193 12.32 -26.74 -3.35
N ASP A 194 12.22 -27.96 -2.83
CA ASP A 194 12.90 -29.14 -3.35
C ASP A 194 11.91 -29.91 -4.25
N PHE A 195 12.15 -29.90 -5.56
CA PHE A 195 11.27 -30.59 -6.50
C PHE A 195 11.64 -32.08 -6.59
N LEU A 196 10.80 -32.95 -6.02
CA LEU A 196 10.96 -34.40 -6.08
C LEU A 196 10.94 -34.92 -7.52
N SER A 197 11.88 -35.80 -7.84
CA SER A 197 12.01 -36.44 -9.15
C SER A 197 10.71 -37.11 -9.62
N GLY A 198 10.19 -36.68 -10.77
CA GLY A 198 9.05 -37.31 -11.44
C GLY A 198 7.67 -37.01 -10.83
N ALA A 199 7.58 -36.10 -9.86
CA ALA A 199 6.34 -35.80 -9.16
C ALA A 199 5.45 -34.77 -9.85
N TYR A 200 6.01 -33.92 -10.74
CA TYR A 200 5.30 -32.77 -11.30
C TYR A 200 5.61 -32.59 -12.80
N GLU A 201 4.57 -32.41 -13.64
CA GLU A 201 4.72 -32.10 -15.08
C GLU A 201 4.96 -30.60 -15.35
N ALA A 202 4.51 -29.74 -14.42
CA ALA A 202 4.79 -28.30 -14.39
C ALA A 202 4.65 -27.79 -12.95
N VAL A 203 5.46 -26.80 -12.58
CA VAL A 203 5.32 -26.07 -11.30
C VAL A 203 5.08 -24.61 -11.61
N VAL A 204 3.98 -24.07 -11.07
CA VAL A 204 3.66 -22.64 -11.09
C VAL A 204 3.64 -22.11 -9.67
N LEU A 205 4.47 -21.10 -9.40
CA LEU A 205 4.50 -20.38 -8.14
C LEU A 205 3.67 -19.10 -8.28
N TYR A 206 2.66 -18.95 -7.42
CA TYR A 206 1.87 -17.74 -7.29
C TYR A 206 2.18 -17.10 -5.94
N GLU A 207 2.71 -15.89 -5.96
CA GLU A 207 2.59 -15.00 -4.83
C GLU A 207 1.18 -14.40 -4.90
N ARG A 208 0.30 -14.84 -3.99
CA ARG A 208 -0.89 -14.05 -3.70
C ARG A 208 -0.41 -12.88 -2.85
N ALA A 209 -0.68 -11.65 -3.28
CA ALA A 209 -0.65 -10.52 -2.37
C ALA A 209 -1.43 -10.95 -1.11
N ARG A 210 -0.83 -10.72 0.05
CA ARG A 210 -1.46 -11.06 1.31
C ARG A 210 -2.57 -10.03 1.53
N ASP A 211 -3.76 -10.39 1.08
CA ASP A 211 -4.99 -9.64 1.34
C ASP A 211 -5.21 -9.57 2.85
N PHE A 212 -5.17 -8.37 3.41
CA PHE A 212 -5.43 -8.12 4.82
C PHE A 212 -6.92 -7.87 5.02
N VAL A 213 -7.49 -8.52 6.04
CA VAL A 213 -8.91 -8.33 6.36
C VAL A 213 -9.19 -6.85 6.67
N PRO A 214 -10.25 -6.26 6.10
CA PRO A 214 -10.56 -4.86 6.32
C PRO A 214 -11.06 -4.62 7.74
N VAL A 215 -11.03 -3.37 8.17
CA VAL A 215 -11.46 -2.94 9.51
C VAL A 215 -12.71 -2.07 9.39
N ALA A 216 -13.82 -2.56 9.95
CA ALA A 216 -15.05 -1.77 10.11
C ALA A 216 -14.91 -0.76 11.24
N ASP A 217 -15.41 0.45 11.02
CA ASP A 217 -15.66 1.47 12.03
C ASP A 217 -17.10 1.96 11.86
N ALA A 218 -17.96 1.63 12.81
CA ALA A 218 -19.39 1.94 12.79
C ALA A 218 -19.72 3.35 13.32
N GLY A 219 -18.71 4.10 13.78
CA GLY A 219 -18.86 5.42 14.37
C GLY A 219 -19.28 5.39 15.84
N GLN A 220 -19.57 6.58 16.39
CA GLN A 220 -19.98 6.73 17.80
C GLN A 220 -21.47 6.49 18.01
N ASP A 221 -21.83 6.02 19.20
CA ASP A 221 -23.21 5.89 19.67
C ASP A 221 -24.00 7.21 19.51
N GLN A 222 -25.26 7.07 19.12
CA GLN A 222 -26.12 8.21 18.80
C GLN A 222 -27.37 8.26 19.69
N THR A 223 -27.84 9.47 19.97
CA THR A 223 -29.16 9.71 20.57
C THR A 223 -29.98 10.59 19.63
N VAL A 224 -31.14 10.10 19.20
CA VAL A 224 -32.06 10.81 18.31
C VAL A 224 -33.44 10.95 18.95
N VAL A 225 -34.11 12.07 18.70
CA VAL A 225 -35.40 12.39 19.33
C VAL A 225 -36.54 12.26 18.33
N ALA A 226 -37.51 11.40 18.65
CA ALA A 226 -38.78 11.32 17.92
C ALA A 226 -39.73 12.41 18.45
N VAL A 227 -39.84 13.53 17.72
CA VAL A 227 -40.55 14.73 18.18
C VAL A 227 -42.08 14.58 18.13
N THR A 228 -42.62 14.06 17.03
CA THR A 228 -44.08 13.94 16.81
C THR A 228 -44.52 12.54 16.38
N SER A 229 -43.61 11.58 16.38
CA SER A 229 -43.79 10.23 15.85
C SER A 229 -43.32 9.17 16.84
N THR A 230 -43.65 7.91 16.57
CA THR A 230 -43.10 6.75 17.31
C THR A 230 -41.76 6.27 16.74
N THR A 231 -41.21 6.99 15.75
CA THR A 231 -39.97 6.69 15.03
C THR A 231 -39.15 7.95 14.80
N ALA A 232 -37.83 7.81 14.63
CA ALA A 232 -36.92 8.88 14.21
C ALA A 232 -35.98 8.38 13.10
N GLU A 233 -35.52 9.30 12.26
CA GLU A 233 -34.46 9.05 11.28
C GLU A 233 -33.10 9.19 11.96
N ALA A 234 -32.16 8.29 11.63
CA ALA A 234 -30.77 8.34 12.03
C ALA A 234 -29.87 8.05 10.82
N THR A 235 -28.74 8.73 10.73
CA THR A 235 -27.73 8.50 9.69
C THR A 235 -26.61 7.67 10.28
N LEU A 236 -26.32 6.52 9.67
CA LEU A 236 -25.14 5.73 9.99
C LEU A 236 -23.93 6.36 9.31
N ASP A 237 -22.72 6.16 9.84
CA ASP A 237 -21.50 6.66 9.23
C ASP A 237 -20.37 5.63 9.42
N GLY A 238 -20.08 4.91 8.35
CA GLY A 238 -19.02 3.92 8.29
C GLY A 238 -17.76 4.43 7.58
N SER A 239 -17.71 5.72 7.23
CA SER A 239 -16.66 6.28 6.36
C SER A 239 -15.25 6.24 6.94
N ALA A 240 -15.11 5.99 8.24
CA ALA A 240 -13.84 5.76 8.91
C ALA A 240 -13.31 4.31 8.76
N SER A 241 -14.10 3.40 8.19
CA SER A 241 -13.67 2.04 7.86
C SER A 241 -12.50 2.08 6.87
N SER A 242 -11.60 1.12 6.98
CA SER A 242 -10.38 1.12 6.16
C SER A 242 -9.92 -0.28 5.79
N ASP A 243 -9.28 -0.34 4.64
CA ASP A 243 -8.59 -1.53 4.16
C ASP A 243 -7.07 -1.28 4.19
N PRO A 244 -6.24 -2.17 4.78
CA PRO A 244 -4.80 -1.97 4.84
C PRO A 244 -4.08 -1.99 3.49
N ASP A 245 -4.64 -2.70 2.50
CA ASP A 245 -4.12 -2.79 1.13
C ASP A 245 -4.61 -1.64 0.24
N GLY A 246 -5.63 -0.90 0.70
CA GLY A 246 -6.22 0.24 0.02
C GLY A 246 -7.32 -0.14 -0.95
N ASP A 247 -7.90 -1.33 -0.80
CA ASP A 247 -8.98 -1.82 -1.65
C ASP A 247 -10.31 -1.08 -1.39
N GLU A 248 -11.16 -1.06 -2.42
CA GLU A 248 -12.46 -0.40 -2.34
C GLU A 248 -13.42 -1.20 -1.45
N LEU A 249 -13.99 -0.54 -0.43
CA LEU A 249 -14.88 -1.19 0.52
C LEU A 249 -16.35 -1.13 0.11
N THR A 250 -17.03 -2.24 0.35
CA THR A 250 -18.49 -2.35 0.38
C THR A 250 -18.97 -2.45 1.83
N TYR A 251 -20.17 -1.96 2.11
CA TYR A 251 -20.68 -1.77 3.47
C TYR A 251 -22.02 -2.48 3.63
N LEU A 252 -22.14 -3.30 4.66
CA LEU A 252 -23.38 -3.95 5.05
C LEU A 252 -23.72 -3.64 6.50
N TRP A 253 -24.81 -2.91 6.68
CA TRP A 253 -25.39 -2.64 7.98
C TRP A 253 -26.52 -3.63 8.26
N THR A 254 -26.59 -4.17 9.48
CA THR A 254 -27.68 -5.06 9.90
C THR A 254 -28.17 -4.75 11.31
N TRP A 255 -29.47 -4.88 11.54
CA TRP A 255 -30.07 -4.72 12.87
C TRP A 255 -31.34 -5.54 13.00
N THR A 256 -31.86 -5.67 14.23
CA THR A 256 -33.07 -6.47 14.51
C THR A 256 -34.08 -5.66 15.32
N ILE A 257 -35.34 -5.65 14.89
CA ILE A 257 -36.46 -5.03 15.62
C ILE A 257 -37.55 -6.08 15.76
N ASN A 258 -37.95 -6.40 17.00
CA ASN A 258 -39.01 -7.37 17.29
C ASN A 258 -38.82 -8.75 16.60
N GLY A 259 -37.57 -9.19 16.47
CA GLY A 259 -37.23 -10.46 15.81
C GLY A 259 -37.13 -10.40 14.29
N ASN A 260 -37.46 -9.27 13.66
CA ASN A 260 -37.27 -9.06 12.23
C ASN A 260 -35.88 -8.46 11.98
N VAL A 261 -35.14 -9.03 11.03
CA VAL A 261 -33.83 -8.54 10.60
C VAL A 261 -33.99 -7.51 9.48
N TYR A 262 -33.28 -6.40 9.60
CA TYR A 262 -33.22 -5.32 8.63
C TYR A 262 -31.78 -5.09 8.20
N SER A 263 -31.60 -4.48 7.03
CA SER A 263 -30.28 -4.20 6.47
C SER A 263 -30.27 -2.96 5.59
N ALA A 264 -29.11 -2.30 5.52
CA ALA A 264 -28.84 -1.19 4.62
C ALA A 264 -27.43 -1.33 4.03
N ILE A 265 -27.21 -0.70 2.88
CA ILE A 265 -25.92 -0.72 2.16
C ILE A 265 -25.41 0.70 1.96
N GLY A 266 -24.09 0.84 1.80
CA GLY A 266 -23.41 2.12 1.65
C GLY A 266 -22.72 2.58 2.93
N ALA A 267 -21.81 3.54 2.80
CA ALA A 267 -21.05 4.07 3.92
C ALA A 267 -21.93 4.84 4.91
N ASP A 268 -22.91 5.61 4.41
CA ASP A 268 -23.70 6.57 5.18
C ASP A 268 -25.23 6.48 4.99
N PRO A 269 -25.86 5.30 5.08
CA PRO A 269 -27.29 5.17 4.85
C PRO A 269 -28.12 5.85 5.96
N ALA A 270 -29.23 6.46 5.57
CA ALA A 270 -30.27 6.92 6.48
C ALA A 270 -31.26 5.78 6.79
N ILE A 271 -31.54 5.56 8.06
CA ILE A 271 -32.47 4.54 8.56
C ILE A 271 -33.53 5.15 9.47
N THR A 272 -34.70 4.52 9.55
CA THR A 272 -35.77 4.93 10.47
C THR A 272 -35.95 3.87 11.55
N LEU A 273 -35.85 4.29 12.82
CA LEU A 273 -35.91 3.41 13.98
C LEU A 273 -37.08 3.81 14.90
N PRO A 274 -37.79 2.84 15.51
CA PRO A 274 -38.80 3.14 16.52
C PRO A 274 -38.17 3.55 17.85
N LEU A 275 -38.97 4.05 18.79
CA LEU A 275 -38.52 4.34 20.16
C LEU A 275 -37.79 3.13 20.81
N GLY A 276 -36.70 3.39 21.52
CA GLY A 276 -35.87 2.40 22.19
C GLY A 276 -34.40 2.41 21.76
N ASN A 277 -33.61 1.48 22.30
CA ASN A 277 -32.20 1.31 21.95
C ASN A 277 -32.06 0.26 20.86
N HIS A 278 -31.28 0.56 19.82
CA HIS A 278 -31.03 -0.32 18.69
C HIS A 278 -29.53 -0.51 18.52
N VAL A 279 -29.09 -1.76 18.46
CA VAL A 279 -27.71 -2.11 18.10
C VAL A 279 -27.66 -2.35 16.60
N ILE A 280 -26.88 -1.53 15.91
CA ILE A 280 -26.66 -1.63 14.47
C ILE A 280 -25.25 -2.14 14.25
N LYS A 281 -25.11 -3.20 13.46
CA LYS A 281 -23.85 -3.89 13.17
C LYS A 281 -23.35 -3.49 11.79
N LEU A 282 -22.07 -3.15 11.67
CA LEU A 282 -21.38 -2.93 10.40
C LEU A 282 -20.43 -4.10 10.12
N ILE A 283 -20.47 -4.58 8.88
CA ILE A 283 -19.41 -5.39 8.29
C ILE A 283 -19.01 -4.71 6.97
N VAL A 284 -17.71 -4.58 6.74
CA VAL A 284 -17.17 -4.11 5.46
C VAL A 284 -16.45 -5.23 4.71
N SER A 285 -16.39 -5.14 3.38
CA SER A 285 -15.72 -6.11 2.52
C SER A 285 -14.98 -5.42 1.39
N ASP A 286 -13.75 -5.85 1.16
CA ASP A 286 -12.85 -5.54 0.04
C ASP A 286 -13.18 -6.35 -1.24
N GLY A 287 -14.15 -7.26 -1.19
CA GLY A 287 -14.51 -8.18 -2.27
C GLY A 287 -13.88 -9.58 -2.18
N THR A 288 -12.93 -9.78 -1.28
CA THR A 288 -12.20 -11.04 -1.03
C THR A 288 -12.40 -11.57 0.39
N ALA A 289 -12.43 -10.68 1.38
CA ALA A 289 -12.67 -10.94 2.79
C ALA A 289 -13.78 -10.03 3.36
N ASN A 290 -14.27 -10.40 4.55
CA ASN A 290 -15.16 -9.56 5.36
C ASN A 290 -14.44 -9.19 6.64
N SER A 291 -14.65 -7.96 7.11
CA SER A 291 -14.17 -7.51 8.42
C SER A 291 -14.80 -8.28 9.57
N ASP A 292 -14.16 -8.18 10.74
CA ASP A 292 -14.89 -8.37 12.01
C ASP A 292 -16.04 -7.33 12.11
N THR A 293 -17.06 -7.67 12.87
CA THR A 293 -18.22 -6.78 13.07
C THR A 293 -17.87 -5.66 14.04
N ASP A 294 -18.22 -4.43 13.67
CA ASP A 294 -18.28 -3.30 14.58
C ASP A 294 -19.73 -2.87 14.85
N GLU A 295 -19.99 -2.24 16.00
CA GLU A 295 -21.35 -1.92 16.45
C GLU A 295 -21.51 -0.45 16.84
N VAL A 296 -22.66 0.12 16.48
CA VAL A 296 -23.12 1.43 16.97
C VAL A 296 -24.47 1.29 17.65
N VAL A 297 -24.63 1.92 18.81
CA VAL A 297 -25.90 1.96 19.54
C VAL A 297 -26.65 3.25 19.23
N ILE A 298 -27.90 3.13 18.81
CA ILE A 298 -28.78 4.27 18.57
C ILE A 298 -29.93 4.26 19.56
N ALA A 299 -29.96 5.26 20.44
CA ALA A 299 -31.05 5.51 21.37
C ALA A 299 -32.08 6.46 20.76
N VAL A 300 -33.29 5.94 20.50
CA VAL A 300 -34.42 6.75 20.01
C VAL A 300 -35.32 7.09 21.18
N LEU A 301 -35.35 8.37 21.56
CA LEU A 301 -36.07 8.87 22.72
C LEU A 301 -37.28 9.69 22.31
N THR A 302 -38.31 9.69 23.16
CA THR A 302 -39.36 10.71 23.10
C THR A 302 -38.83 12.06 23.56
N LEU A 303 -39.49 13.15 23.17
CA LEU A 303 -39.17 14.49 23.69
C LEU A 303 -39.22 14.54 25.22
N THR A 304 -40.20 13.88 25.85
CA THR A 304 -40.32 13.80 27.31
C THR A 304 -39.10 13.12 27.95
N GLN A 305 -38.67 11.97 27.42
CA GLN A 305 -37.48 11.27 27.90
C GLN A 305 -36.21 12.11 27.76
N GLN A 306 -36.06 12.84 26.65
CA GLN A 306 -34.92 13.74 26.45
C GLN A 306 -34.91 14.88 27.48
N LEU A 307 -36.09 15.46 27.77
CA LEU A 307 -36.21 16.52 28.76
C LEU A 307 -35.97 16.01 30.19
N ASP A 308 -36.42 14.80 30.51
CA ASP A 308 -36.14 14.16 31.80
C ASP A 308 -34.64 13.87 31.97
N ALA A 309 -33.96 13.38 30.94
CA ALA A 309 -32.51 13.19 30.95
C ALA A 309 -31.77 14.51 31.20
N LEU A 310 -32.13 15.57 30.46
CA LEU A 310 -31.56 16.90 30.66
C LEU A 310 -31.83 17.46 32.07
N ARG A 311 -33.00 17.19 32.64
CA ARG A 311 -33.34 17.57 34.01
C ARG A 311 -32.46 16.82 35.01
N ALA A 312 -32.26 15.51 34.83
CA ALA A 312 -31.39 14.69 35.67
C ALA A 312 -29.94 15.18 35.65
N ASP A 313 -29.40 15.49 34.47
CA ASP A 313 -28.04 16.03 34.32
C ASP A 313 -27.87 17.37 35.06
N LYS A 314 -28.85 18.27 34.92
CA LYS A 314 -28.84 19.55 35.64
C LYS A 314 -28.89 19.37 37.16
N LEU A 315 -29.66 18.41 37.66
CA LEU A 315 -29.70 18.08 39.08
C LEU A 315 -28.35 17.53 39.57
N GLN A 316 -27.69 16.68 38.78
CA GLN A 316 -26.37 16.16 39.12
C GLN A 316 -25.32 17.28 39.16
N VAL A 317 -25.38 18.25 38.24
CA VAL A 317 -24.50 19.43 38.28
C VAL A 317 -24.75 20.26 39.54
N LEU A 318 -26.01 20.45 39.95
CA LEU A 318 -26.33 21.14 41.20
C LEU A 318 -25.75 20.45 42.44
N GLU A 319 -25.84 19.12 42.52
CA GLU A 319 -25.26 18.34 43.61
C GLU A 319 -23.72 18.50 43.66
N LYS A 320 -23.06 18.49 42.49
CA LYS A 320 -21.62 18.75 42.39
C LYS A 320 -21.27 20.17 42.87
N ILE A 321 -22.06 21.18 42.51
CA ILE A 321 -21.85 22.57 42.96
C ILE A 321 -22.03 22.67 44.48
N ASP A 322 -23.07 22.08 45.06
CA ASP A 322 -23.28 22.08 46.52
C ASP A 322 -22.09 21.43 47.26
N THR A 323 -21.57 20.33 46.72
CA THR A 323 -20.37 19.68 47.26
C THR A 323 -19.13 20.57 47.17
N MET A 324 -18.95 21.30 46.06
CA MET A 324 -17.83 22.24 45.89
C MET A 324 -17.94 23.43 46.84
N LEU A 325 -19.11 24.05 46.95
CA LEU A 325 -19.38 25.16 47.88
C LEU A 325 -19.07 24.76 49.32
N LYS A 326 -19.44 23.55 49.75
CA LYS A 326 -19.11 23.03 51.09
C LYS A 326 -17.59 22.91 51.30
N LYS A 327 -16.86 22.42 50.30
CA LYS A 327 -15.38 22.30 50.37
C LYS A 327 -14.71 23.67 50.39
N GLU A 328 -15.15 24.60 49.55
CA GLU A 328 -14.64 25.97 49.52
C GLU A 328 -14.92 26.69 50.84
N GLN A 329 -16.12 26.53 51.41
CA GLN A 329 -16.46 27.09 52.72
C GLN A 329 -15.59 26.50 53.85
N GLN A 330 -15.24 25.21 53.79
CA GLN A 330 -14.30 24.63 54.75
C GLN A 330 -12.92 25.26 54.65
N VAL A 331 -12.42 25.52 53.43
CA VAL A 331 -11.14 26.21 53.23
C VAL A 331 -11.20 27.65 53.76
N VAL A 332 -12.28 28.38 53.46
CA VAL A 332 -12.50 29.73 54.02
C VAL A 332 -12.44 29.71 55.54
N ASN A 333 -13.13 28.77 56.19
CA ASN A 333 -13.15 28.69 57.66
C ASN A 333 -11.73 28.49 58.22
N VAL A 334 -10.91 27.66 57.57
CA VAL A 334 -9.50 27.46 57.96
C VAL A 334 -8.68 28.74 57.76
N LEU A 335 -8.88 29.45 56.64
CA LEU A 335 -8.22 30.74 56.40
C LEU A 335 -8.63 31.80 57.43
N ASP A 336 -9.91 31.84 57.82
CA ASP A 336 -10.43 32.73 58.87
C ASP A 336 -9.81 32.41 60.23
N GLU A 337 -9.66 31.13 60.58
CA GLU A 337 -8.98 30.69 61.81
C GLU A 337 -7.50 31.10 61.83
N LEU A 338 -6.78 30.94 60.72
CA LEU A 338 -5.38 31.37 60.58
C LEU A 338 -5.23 32.89 60.74
N LEU A 339 -6.10 33.66 60.09
CA LEU A 339 -6.11 35.12 60.19
C LEU A 339 -6.42 35.61 61.61
N ALA A 340 -7.30 34.91 62.35
CA ALA A 340 -7.63 35.24 63.73
C ALA A 340 -6.54 34.83 64.74
N GLY A 341 -5.86 33.70 64.50
CA GLY A 341 -4.85 33.13 65.40
C GLY A 341 -3.49 33.84 65.36
N GLY A 342 -3.15 34.51 64.26
CA GLY A 342 -1.91 35.28 64.10
C GLY A 342 -0.62 34.47 63.91
N ASP A 343 -0.65 33.16 64.14
CA ASP A 343 0.43 32.23 63.76
C ASP A 343 0.21 31.74 62.32
N LEU A 344 0.83 32.44 61.38
CA LEU A 344 0.69 32.18 59.93
C LEU A 344 1.61 31.05 59.42
N GLY A 345 2.38 30.38 60.29
CA GLY A 345 3.21 29.23 59.91
C GLY A 345 4.26 29.50 58.81
N GLY A 346 4.66 30.76 58.64
CA GLY A 346 5.61 31.20 57.59
C GLY A 346 4.97 31.68 56.29
N LEU A 347 3.63 31.71 56.19
CA LEU A 347 2.90 32.30 55.06
C LEU A 347 2.78 33.82 55.20
N ALA A 348 2.73 34.53 54.07
CA ALA A 348 2.48 35.98 54.07
C ALA A 348 0.99 36.27 54.29
N LEU A 349 0.70 37.28 55.12
CA LEU A 349 -0.67 37.71 55.43
C LEU A 349 -1.45 38.09 54.16
N ASP A 350 -0.82 38.84 53.25
CA ASP A 350 -1.44 39.31 52.02
C ASP A 350 -1.84 38.14 51.09
N ASP A 351 -1.04 37.06 51.06
CA ASP A 351 -1.34 35.87 50.26
C ASP A 351 -2.57 35.12 50.80
N ILE A 352 -2.71 35.04 52.13
CA ILE A 352 -3.85 34.38 52.80
C ILE A 352 -5.13 35.20 52.57
N VAL A 353 -5.05 36.53 52.68
CA VAL A 353 -6.19 37.42 52.40
C VAL A 353 -6.60 37.32 50.93
N ALA A 354 -5.65 37.36 50.00
CA ALA A 354 -5.91 37.22 48.57
C ALA A 354 -6.51 35.85 48.22
N ALA A 355 -6.01 34.77 48.82
CA ALA A 355 -6.57 33.43 48.63
C ALA A 355 -8.03 33.35 49.10
N ARG A 356 -8.32 33.90 50.28
CA ARG A 356 -9.68 33.96 50.83
C ARG A 356 -10.64 34.75 49.92
N GLU A 357 -10.23 35.92 49.46
CA GLU A 357 -11.03 36.76 48.56
C GLU A 357 -11.30 36.06 47.22
N ASN A 358 -10.29 35.40 46.64
CA ASN A 358 -10.46 34.63 45.41
C ASN A 358 -11.43 33.45 45.59
N ILE A 359 -11.37 32.74 46.72
CA ILE A 359 -12.30 31.65 47.02
C ILE A 359 -13.72 32.20 47.22
N HIS A 360 -13.89 33.32 47.93
CA HIS A 360 -15.19 33.98 48.05
C HIS A 360 -15.78 34.36 46.68
N LEU A 361 -14.96 34.88 45.77
CA LEU A 361 -15.41 35.19 44.42
C LEU A 361 -15.81 33.92 43.63
N SER A 362 -15.06 32.82 43.76
CA SER A 362 -15.43 31.51 43.20
C SER A 362 -16.79 31.04 43.72
N MET A 363 -17.01 31.10 45.04
CA MET A 363 -18.27 30.73 45.68
C MET A 363 -19.44 31.57 45.17
N GLN A 364 -19.26 32.90 45.00
CA GLN A 364 -20.28 33.77 44.43
C GLN A 364 -20.68 33.37 43.00
N HIS A 365 -19.70 33.01 42.15
CA HIS A 365 -19.98 32.51 40.80
C HIS A 365 -20.75 31.17 40.84
N GLN A 366 -20.39 30.26 41.75
CA GLN A 366 -21.07 28.98 41.93
C GLN A 366 -22.51 29.15 42.44
N GLU A 367 -22.76 30.09 43.35
CA GLU A 367 -24.12 30.45 43.80
C GLU A 367 -24.97 31.04 42.67
N GLN A 368 -24.38 31.88 41.82
CA GLN A 368 -25.07 32.42 40.66
C GLN A 368 -25.38 31.34 39.62
N ALA A 369 -24.46 30.40 39.40
CA ALA A 369 -24.68 29.23 38.56
C ALA A 369 -25.83 28.36 39.12
N THR A 370 -25.87 28.16 40.43
CA THR A 370 -26.95 27.45 41.14
C THR A 370 -28.31 28.08 40.87
N LYS A 371 -28.44 29.40 41.05
CA LYS A 371 -29.68 30.14 40.77
C LYS A 371 -30.12 30.00 39.30
N THR A 372 -29.15 29.99 38.38
CA THR A 372 -29.41 29.86 36.94
C THR A 372 -29.90 28.45 36.59
N LEU A 373 -29.26 27.42 37.15
CA LEU A 373 -29.65 26.02 36.96
C LEU A 373 -31.03 25.73 37.55
N GLN A 374 -31.33 26.24 38.75
CA GLN A 374 -32.65 26.11 39.39
C GLN A 374 -33.77 26.72 38.54
N LYS A 375 -33.60 27.96 38.03
CA LYS A 375 -34.55 28.55 37.08
C LYS A 375 -34.71 27.73 35.80
N GLY A 376 -33.62 27.12 35.34
CA GLY A 376 -33.65 26.20 34.19
C GLY A 376 -34.47 24.95 34.49
N LEU A 377 -34.34 24.38 35.68
CA LEU A 377 -35.11 23.22 36.14
C LEU A 377 -36.61 23.55 36.26
N GLU A 378 -36.98 24.70 36.83
CA GLU A 378 -38.38 25.15 36.88
C GLU A 378 -39.01 25.24 35.49
N LYS A 379 -38.27 25.75 34.50
CA LYS A 379 -38.73 25.81 33.11
C LYS A 379 -38.89 24.42 32.49
N LEU A 380 -37.96 23.50 32.77
CA LEU A 380 -38.05 22.12 32.30
C LEU A 380 -39.24 21.39 32.92
N GLU A 381 -39.50 21.58 34.22
CA GLU A 381 -40.68 21.05 34.90
C GLU A 381 -41.97 21.58 34.28
N GLY A 382 -42.04 22.88 33.98
CA GLY A 382 -43.18 23.47 33.27
C GLY A 382 -43.39 22.86 31.87
N ALA A 383 -42.31 22.64 31.12
CA ALA A 383 -42.37 22.00 29.81
C ALA A 383 -42.82 20.54 29.88
N LEU A 384 -42.31 19.77 30.85
CA LEU A 384 -42.72 18.39 31.09
C LEU A 384 -44.22 18.30 31.48
N LEU A 385 -44.72 19.24 32.28
CA LEU A 385 -46.13 19.29 32.68
C LEU A 385 -47.06 19.55 31.49
N LEU A 386 -46.64 20.42 30.56
CA LEU A 386 -47.36 20.67 29.30
C LEU A 386 -47.39 19.44 28.38
N LEU A 387 -46.29 18.68 28.33
CA LEU A 387 -46.20 17.46 27.52
C LEU A 387 -46.90 16.25 28.15
N GLY A 388 -47.06 16.22 29.48
CA GLY A 388 -47.74 15.17 30.23
C GLY A 388 -49.24 15.39 30.46
N SER A 389 -49.78 16.56 30.08
CA SER A 389 -51.22 16.81 30.06
C SER A 389 -51.82 16.18 28.80
N PRO A 390 -52.88 15.35 28.88
CA PRO A 390 -53.59 14.91 27.69
C PRO A 390 -54.02 16.16 26.91
N LEU A 391 -53.77 16.21 25.61
CA LEU A 391 -54.38 17.20 24.73
C LEU A 391 -55.90 17.14 25.00
N GLU A 392 -56.46 18.20 25.59
CA GLU A 392 -57.91 18.28 25.76
C GLU A 392 -58.57 18.17 24.37
N PRO A 393 -59.68 17.41 24.27
CA PRO A 393 -60.28 17.00 23.01
C PRO A 393 -60.79 18.14 22.12
#